data_AF-A0A951XGR2-F1
#
_entry.id   AF-A0A951XGR2-F1
#
_cell.length_a   1.000
_cell.length_b   1.000
_cell.length_c   1.000
_cell.angle_alpha   90.00
_cell.angle_beta   90.00
_cell.angle_gamma   90.00
#
_symmetry.space_group_name_H-M   'P 1'
#
loop_
_entity.id
_entity.type
_entity.pdbx_description
1 polymer ?
#
loop_
_entity_poly.entity_id
_entity_poly.type
_entity_poly.pdbx_seq_one_letter_code
_entity_poly.pdbx_strand_id
1 'polypeptide(L)'
;MTIKLHLERAEYDPVERTAKAFGCTVEDILYMALDAYMLRLGNLEAHCGPDCRKAFGDPEVMRQEVLNAKEGRRSNLPLWADSAGSAHNYESFEPEHPHKSDNSAF
;
A
#
# COMPACT_ATOMS: atom_id res chain seq x y z
N MET A 1 -13.06 -22.52 7.55
CA MET A 1 -12.44 -21.34 8.20
C MET A 1 -12.99 -20.10 7.49
N THR A 2 -13.35 -19.05 8.22
CA THR A 2 -13.92 -17.83 7.64
C THR A 2 -13.13 -16.62 8.13
N ILE A 3 -12.71 -15.75 7.21
CA ILE A 3 -11.97 -14.52 7.51
C ILE A 3 -12.92 -13.34 7.27
N LYS A 4 -12.95 -12.37 8.18
CA LYS A 4 -13.68 -11.10 8.02
C LYS A 4 -12.69 -9.95 7.97
N LEU A 5 -12.83 -9.07 6.97
CA LEU A 5 -12.06 -7.85 6.83
C LEU A 5 -12.97 -6.66 7.14
N HIS A 6 -12.60 -5.86 8.13
CA HIS A 6 -13.28 -4.60 8.45
C HIS A 6 -12.54 -3.47 7.75
N LEU A 7 -13.28 -2.67 6.98
CA LEU A 7 -12.79 -1.49 6.27
C LEU A 7 -13.55 -0.27 6.76
N GLU A 8 -12.85 0.83 6.98
CA GLU A 8 -13.45 2.13 7.17
C GLU A 8 -14.15 2.60 5.88
N ARG A 9 -15.07 3.56 5.97
CA ARG A 9 -15.81 4.03 4.79
C ARG A 9 -14.87 4.52 3.68
N ALA A 10 -13.81 5.25 4.05
CA ALA A 10 -12.80 5.75 3.13
C ALA A 10 -11.99 4.65 2.43
N GLU A 11 -11.91 3.46 3.02
CA GLU A 11 -11.32 2.26 2.41
C GLU A 11 -12.37 1.49 1.60
N TYR A 12 -13.62 1.42 2.04
CA TYR A 12 -14.63 0.67 1.32
C TYR A 12 -15.03 1.33 0.00
N ASP A 13 -15.23 2.65 -0.01
CA ASP A 13 -15.72 3.41 -1.17
C ASP A 13 -14.90 3.20 -2.46
N PRO A 14 -13.54 3.27 -2.46
CA PRO A 14 -12.77 3.01 -3.67
C PRO A 14 -12.88 1.55 -4.15
N VAL A 15 -13.01 0.58 -3.23
CA VAL A 15 -13.18 -0.84 -3.59
C VAL A 15 -14.55 -1.06 -4.25
N GLU A 16 -15.62 -0.49 -3.68
CA GLU A 16 -16.97 -0.56 -4.24
C GLU A 16 -17.03 0.08 -5.64
N ARG A 17 -16.40 1.25 -5.83
CA ARG A 17 -16.33 1.89 -7.15
C ARG A 17 -15.60 1.03 -8.17
N THR A 18 -14.50 0.39 -7.75
CA THR A 18 -13.72 -0.51 -8.62
C THR A 18 -14.55 -1.72 -9.04
N ALA A 19 -15.23 -2.37 -8.08
CA ALA A 19 -16.11 -3.51 -8.35
C ALA A 19 -17.22 -3.13 -9.34
N LYS A 20 -17.88 -1.98 -9.10
CA LYS A 20 -18.92 -1.46 -10.00
C LYS A 20 -18.38 -1.19 -11.41
N ALA A 21 -17.20 -0.60 -11.53
CA ALA A 21 -16.58 -0.30 -12.82
C ALA A 21 -16.24 -1.57 -13.60
N PHE A 22 -15.87 -2.65 -12.92
CA PHE A 22 -15.49 -3.92 -13.54
C PHE A 22 -16.67 -4.89 -13.71
N GLY A 23 -17.84 -4.57 -13.17
CA GLY A 23 -19.02 -5.43 -13.24
C GLY A 23 -18.92 -6.69 -12.36
N CYS A 24 -18.18 -6.61 -11.25
CA CYS A 24 -18.00 -7.70 -10.29
C CYS A 24 -18.40 -7.29 -8.86
N THR A 25 -18.19 -8.17 -7.90
CA THR A 25 -18.47 -7.91 -6.48
C THR A 25 -17.23 -7.37 -5.75
N VAL A 26 -17.44 -6.79 -4.57
CA VAL A 26 -16.33 -6.37 -3.69
C VAL A 26 -15.50 -7.59 -3.28
N GLU A 27 -16.16 -8.71 -3.03
CA GLU A 27 -15.54 -9.99 -2.70
C GLU A 27 -14.59 -10.46 -3.81
N ASP A 28 -14.96 -10.29 -5.08
CA ASP A 28 -14.10 -10.65 -6.23
C ASP A 28 -12.84 -9.79 -6.26
N ILE A 29 -12.94 -8.49 -5.96
CA ILE A 29 -11.78 -7.59 -5.87
C ILE A 29 -10.85 -8.03 -4.74
N LEU A 30 -11.40 -8.33 -3.56
CA LEU A 30 -10.61 -8.79 -2.41
C LEU A 30 -9.95 -10.14 -2.69
N TYR A 31 -10.67 -11.07 -3.32
CA TYR A 31 -10.14 -12.37 -3.70
C TYR A 31 -9.01 -12.22 -4.73
N MET A 32 -9.20 -11.38 -5.75
CA MET A 32 -8.16 -11.08 -6.74
C MET A 32 -6.90 -10.49 -6.09
N ALA A 33 -7.06 -9.56 -5.15
CA ALA A 33 -5.92 -8.99 -4.42
C ALA A 33 -5.15 -10.05 -3.61
N LEU A 34 -5.87 -10.98 -2.96
CA LEU A 34 -5.27 -12.12 -2.27
C LEU A 34 -4.53 -13.05 -3.24
N ASP A 35 -5.17 -13.44 -4.34
CA ASP A 35 -4.61 -14.33 -5.35
C ASP A 35 -3.33 -13.74 -5.97
N ALA A 36 -3.39 -12.48 -6.40
CA ALA A 36 -2.25 -11.76 -6.95
C ALA A 36 -1.07 -11.68 -5.95
N TYR A 37 -1.36 -11.42 -4.67
CA TYR A 37 -0.32 -11.36 -3.64
C TYR A 37 0.30 -12.75 -3.39
N MET A 38 -0.51 -13.79 -3.29
CA MET A 38 -0.03 -15.17 -3.07
C MET A 38 0.78 -15.68 -4.27
N LEU A 39 0.37 -15.35 -5.50
CA LEU A 39 1.14 -15.67 -6.71
C LEU A 39 2.49 -14.94 -6.73
N ARG A 40 2.54 -13.67 -6.31
CA ARG A 40 3.79 -12.90 -6.18
C ARG A 40 4.73 -13.49 -5.13
N LEU A 41 4.17 -13.96 -4.01
CA LEU A 41 4.92 -14.63 -2.94
C LEU A 41 5.48 -15.98 -3.39
N GLY A 42 4.73 -16.69 -4.24
CA GLY A 42 5.05 -18.05 -4.63
C GLY A 42 4.89 -19.04 -3.48
N ASN A 43 5.50 -20.21 -3.63
CA ASN A 43 5.48 -21.23 -2.58
C ASN A 43 6.58 -20.93 -1.54
N LEU A 44 6.17 -20.56 -0.33
CA LEU A 44 7.06 -20.29 0.82
C LEU A 44 7.93 -21.49 1.21
N GLU A 45 7.50 -22.71 0.92
CA GLU A 45 8.21 -23.96 1.26
C GLU A 45 9.07 -24.47 0.09
N ALA A 46 8.77 -24.02 -1.13
CA ALA A 46 9.56 -24.38 -2.28
C ALA A 46 10.91 -23.66 -2.19
N HIS A 47 11.90 -24.38 -1.67
CA HIS A 47 13.32 -24.14 -1.94
C HIS A 47 13.56 -24.44 -3.42
N CYS A 48 12.93 -23.68 -4.29
CA CYS A 48 13.18 -23.82 -5.69
C CYS A 48 14.64 -23.38 -5.91
N GLY A 49 15.39 -24.21 -6.63
CA GLY A 49 16.85 -24.06 -6.77
C GLY A 49 17.24 -22.70 -7.35
N PRO A 50 18.55 -22.40 -7.45
CA PRO A 50 19.05 -21.08 -7.89
C PRO A 50 18.43 -20.56 -9.20
N ASP A 51 17.86 -21.43 -10.04
CA ASP A 51 17.23 -21.11 -11.32
C ASP A 51 15.75 -20.67 -11.24
N CYS A 52 15.06 -20.84 -10.11
CA CYS A 52 13.64 -20.46 -9.96
C CYS A 52 13.41 -18.98 -9.61
N ARG A 53 14.49 -18.24 -9.33
CA ARG A 53 14.48 -16.90 -8.72
C ARG A 53 13.80 -15.80 -9.54
N LYS A 54 13.29 -16.11 -10.74
CA LYS A 54 12.76 -15.12 -11.68
C LYS A 54 11.25 -14.92 -11.64
N ALA A 55 10.50 -15.78 -10.95
CA ALA A 55 9.03 -15.71 -10.93
C ALA A 55 8.44 -15.12 -9.64
N PHE A 56 9.23 -15.01 -8.56
CA PHE A 56 8.72 -14.67 -7.22
C PHE A 56 9.50 -13.52 -6.58
N GLY A 57 8.83 -12.78 -5.70
CA GLY A 57 9.46 -11.72 -4.90
C GLY A 57 10.45 -12.27 -3.87
N ASP A 58 11.42 -11.44 -3.45
CA ASP A 58 12.30 -11.78 -2.32
C ASP A 58 11.45 -11.98 -1.05
N PRO A 59 11.46 -13.18 -0.42
CA PRO A 59 10.64 -13.48 0.74
C PRO A 59 10.82 -12.52 1.91
N GLU A 60 12.02 -12.00 2.14
CA GLU A 60 12.26 -11.07 3.24
C GLU A 60 11.65 -9.71 2.95
N VAL A 61 11.72 -9.26 1.70
CA VAL A 61 11.04 -8.04 1.25
C VAL A 61 9.52 -8.19 1.39
N MET A 62 8.95 -9.31 0.94
CA MET A 62 7.50 -9.56 1.05
C MET A 62 7.05 -9.62 2.51
N ARG A 63 7.81 -10.30 3.38
CA ARG A 63 7.57 -10.33 4.82
C ARG A 63 7.56 -8.92 5.41
N GLN A 64 8.55 -8.10 5.05
CA GLN A 64 8.64 -6.73 5.54
C GLN A 64 7.46 -5.88 5.05
N GLU A 65 6.98 -6.06 3.81
CA GLU A 65 5.77 -5.40 3.30
C GLU A 65 4.54 -5.71 4.17
N VAL A 66 4.32 -6.99 4.54
CA VAL A 66 3.20 -7.38 5.42
C VAL A 66 3.32 -6.74 6.80
N LEU A 67 4.52 -6.73 7.38
CA LEU A 67 4.75 -6.13 8.70
C LEU A 67 4.54 -4.62 8.67
N ASN A 68 5.01 -3.95 7.62
CA ASN A 68 4.78 -2.53 7.42
C ASN A 68 3.30 -2.20 7.24
N ALA A 69 2.55 -2.98 6.45
CA ALA A 69 1.12 -2.80 6.28
C ALA A 69 0.33 -3.03 7.58
N LYS A 70 0.74 -4.03 8.38
CA LYS A 70 0.15 -4.32 9.70
C LYS A 70 0.33 -3.14 10.66
N GLU A 71 1.48 -2.49 10.65
CA GLU A 71 1.72 -1.32 11.50
C GLU A 71 1.05 -0.06 10.93
N GLY A 72 1.16 0.18 9.63
CA GLY A 72 0.58 1.33 8.94
C GLY A 72 -0.93 1.47 9.16
N ARG A 73 -1.68 0.36 9.06
CA ARG A 73 -3.15 0.36 9.26
C ARG A 73 -3.61 0.71 10.68
N ARG A 74 -2.70 0.74 11.67
CA ARG A 74 -3.03 1.15 13.04
C ARG A 74 -3.06 2.66 13.20
N SER A 75 -2.28 3.35 12.38
CA SER A 75 -1.98 4.77 12.56
C SER A 75 -2.47 5.63 11.39
N ASN A 76 -2.65 5.04 10.20
CA ASN A 76 -2.99 5.75 8.98
C ASN A 76 -3.95 4.94 8.10
N LEU A 77 -4.71 5.67 7.27
CA LEU A 77 -5.42 5.05 6.15
C LEU A 77 -4.41 4.63 5.06
N PRO A 78 -4.68 3.51 4.35
CA PRO A 78 -3.82 3.09 3.26
C PRO A 78 -3.89 4.10 2.12
N LEU A 79 -2.79 4.24 1.36
CA LEU A 79 -2.66 5.26 0.30
C LEU A 79 -3.75 5.21 -0.79
N TRP A 80 -4.37 4.06 -0.97
CA TRP A 80 -5.45 3.87 -1.95
C TRP A 80 -6.83 4.29 -1.41
N ALA A 81 -6.96 4.59 -0.11
CA ALA A 81 -8.18 5.10 0.49
C ALA A 81 -8.41 6.57 0.14
N ASP A 82 -9.68 6.97 -0.03
CA ASP A 82 -10.04 8.30 -0.52
C ASP A 82 -9.60 9.46 0.40
N SER A 83 -9.39 9.20 1.69
CA SER A 83 -8.97 10.20 2.66
C SER A 83 -7.47 10.13 3.01
N ALA A 84 -6.69 9.27 2.35
CA ALA A 84 -5.24 9.17 2.56
C ALA A 84 -4.46 10.40 2.06
N GLY A 85 -5.14 11.32 1.34
CA GLY A 85 -4.62 12.61 0.88
C GLY A 85 -5.28 13.84 1.49
N SER A 86 -6.03 13.73 2.59
CA SER A 86 -6.52 14.93 3.30
C SER A 86 -5.29 15.75 3.75
N ALA A 87 -5.20 16.98 3.26
CA ALA A 87 -4.02 17.86 3.28
C ALA A 87 -3.34 18.05 4.65
N HIS A 88 -3.99 17.67 5.76
CA HIS A 88 -3.46 17.85 7.11
C HIS A 88 -2.36 16.88 7.55
N ASN A 89 -2.03 15.83 6.79
CA ASN A 89 -0.93 14.93 7.14
C ASN A 89 0.45 15.35 6.58
N TYR A 90 0.51 16.39 5.74
CA TYR A 90 1.76 16.90 5.16
C TYR A 90 1.91 18.44 5.26
N GLU A 91 1.21 19.09 6.18
CA GLU A 91 1.48 20.49 6.54
C GLU A 91 2.43 20.56 7.75
N SER A 92 3.66 20.08 7.59
CA SER A 92 4.79 20.38 8.48
C SER A 92 6.12 20.08 7.81
N PHE A 93 6.31 20.59 6.60
CA PHE A 93 7.63 20.96 6.09
C PHE A 93 7.42 22.20 5.23
N GLU A 94 7.30 23.35 5.90
CA GLU A 94 7.54 24.62 5.21
C GLU A 94 8.94 24.52 4.60
N PRO A 95 9.13 24.81 3.31
CA PRO A 95 10.48 24.94 2.78
C PRO A 95 11.13 26.13 3.50
N GLU A 96 12.20 25.87 4.24
CA GLU A 96 13.06 26.91 4.80
C GLU A 96 13.30 27.96 3.70
N HIS A 97 12.79 29.17 3.93
CA HIS A 97 13.05 30.30 3.05
C HIS A 97 14.57 30.47 2.92
N PRO A 98 15.12 30.53 1.70
CA PRO A 98 16.55 30.76 1.55
C PRO A 98 16.91 32.12 2.17
N HIS A 99 17.86 32.10 3.09
CA HIS A 99 18.46 33.27 3.70
C HIS A 99 18.83 34.30 2.63
N LYS A 100 18.36 35.55 2.81
CA LYS A 100 18.79 36.70 2.01
C LYS A 100 20.31 36.83 2.12
N SER A 101 21.03 36.64 1.01
CA SER A 101 22.41 37.11 0.90
C SER A 101 22.40 38.61 0.69
N ASP A 102 22.93 39.32 1.68
CA ASP A 102 23.11 40.77 1.67
C ASP A 102 24.35 41.09 0.82
N ASN A 103 24.16 41.39 -0.46
CA ASN A 103 25.23 41.94 -1.31
C ASN A 103 25.17 43.47 -1.26
N SER A 104 25.70 44.03 -0.19
CA SER A 104 26.15 45.41 -0.13
C SER A 104 27.66 45.47 -0.35
N ALA A 105 28.11 45.87 -1.53
CA ALA A 105 29.36 46.62 -1.69
C ALA A 105 29.44 47.24 -3.09
N PHE A 106 29.73 48.54 -3.06
CA PHE A 106 30.16 49.40 -4.16
C PHE A 106 31.48 48.94 -4.78
#